data_AF-A0A949QBR4-F1
#
_entry.id   AF-A0A949QBR4-F1
#
_cell.length_a   1.000
_cell.length_b   1.000
_cell.length_c   1.000
_cell.angle_alpha   90.00
_cell.angle_beta   90.00
_cell.angle_gamma   90.00
#
_symmetry.space_group_name_H-M   'P 1'
#
loop_
_entity.id
_entity.type
_entity.pdbx_description
1 polymer ?
#
loop_
_entity_poly.entity_id
_entity_poly.type
_entity_poly.pdbx_seq_one_letter_code
_entity_poly.pdbx_strand_id
1 'polypeptide(L)'
;MFINKDLLDFFASMAEIKKQKRDVFNTLAEDVDDPDIRERLLQISSNEQKHVDQLLQSMELVNGGPYHDYSPRVQPQQPSNPLQLHPVVEEAVDHDSEGDKNESTSQTQLPSIKVSEEIPFNTIESVPVLTEAEAETGDEEGAMDSELPDSAPDTFLGTESIPIPQVALICQNIGPIEHSQLNDPVSDLQPPSPQNLYSMNTLKHPLAEVFGFTTTDLSSKAQRYRSNRHCPFNNRVPNCTNEHSKNPLGVCSILHDNKPVITCPVRFREEWLITDDAASFFFEEGVRWSSLTEVILKDAYGQSAGNIDVVLVAYDEAGKMVDFGAIDIQTAFISGDARDPFDFYMKDPKANSLMDWSAQSNYPQPDYVSAIRQSLVPQLIFKGSILNSWKKKMAVAIDRSYFETLTNLVAVEKEEAEIAWFIYDLEQVASGEKEHYELRRANVVYTKFQQTLSALSASYPDNIEHFMKLLPELADR
;
A
#
# COMPACT_ATOMS: atom_id res chain seq x y z
N MET A 1 -26.07 8.73 18.82
CA MET A 1 -26.55 9.49 17.64
C MET A 1 -25.80 10.80 17.42
N PHE A 2 -24.59 10.97 17.98
CA PHE A 2 -23.74 12.17 17.78
C PHE A 2 -22.73 12.02 16.61
N ILE A 3 -22.58 10.80 16.09
CA ILE A 3 -21.46 10.38 15.25
C ILE A 3 -21.51 10.94 13.82
N ASN A 4 -22.71 11.18 13.27
CA ASN A 4 -22.83 11.74 11.92
C ASN A 4 -22.42 13.21 11.89
N LYS A 5 -22.66 13.97 12.96
CA LYS A 5 -22.36 15.40 12.99
C LYS A 5 -20.85 15.66 12.92
N ASP A 6 -20.07 14.98 13.76
CA ASP A 6 -18.62 15.16 13.79
C ASP A 6 -17.97 14.74 12.46
N LEU A 7 -18.50 13.70 11.83
CA LEU A 7 -18.02 13.24 10.53
C LEU A 7 -18.40 14.22 9.40
N LEU A 8 -19.59 14.81 9.44
CA LEU A 8 -20.01 15.85 8.49
C LEU A 8 -19.21 17.14 8.65
N ASP A 9 -18.97 17.56 9.89
CA ASP A 9 -18.16 18.74 10.21
C ASP A 9 -16.71 18.54 9.73
N PHE A 10 -16.17 17.33 9.90
CA PHE A 10 -14.87 16.94 9.35
C PHE A 10 -14.83 17.03 7.82
N PHE A 11 -15.80 16.44 7.11
CA PHE A 11 -15.84 16.53 5.65
C PHE A 11 -16.04 17.95 5.13
N ALA A 12 -16.88 18.74 5.81
CA ALA A 12 -17.06 20.15 5.48
C ALA A 12 -15.74 20.92 5.62
N SER A 13 -14.98 20.67 6.68
CA SER A 13 -13.66 21.28 6.89
C SER A 13 -12.66 20.89 5.80
N MET A 14 -12.60 19.59 5.45
CA MET A 14 -11.73 19.11 4.38
C MET A 14 -12.12 19.70 3.01
N ALA A 15 -13.42 19.78 2.71
CA ALA A 15 -13.90 20.35 1.47
C ALA A 15 -13.52 21.83 1.36
N GLU A 16 -13.61 22.58 2.47
CA GLU A 16 -13.22 23.98 2.50
C GLU A 16 -11.69 24.16 2.32
N ILE A 17 -10.87 23.32 2.95
CA ILE A 17 -9.40 23.35 2.75
C ILE A 17 -9.06 23.07 1.27
N LYS A 18 -9.70 22.07 0.67
CA LYS A 18 -9.49 21.70 -0.73
C LYS A 18 -9.92 22.82 -1.68
N LYS A 19 -11.03 23.48 -1.37
CA LYS A 19 -11.51 24.65 -2.10
C LYS A 19 -10.56 25.84 -1.99
N GLN A 20 -10.04 26.14 -0.80
CA GLN A 20 -9.03 27.18 -0.62
C GLN A 20 -7.76 26.88 -1.43
N LYS A 21 -7.30 25.63 -1.41
CA LYS A 21 -6.14 25.21 -2.19
C LYS A 21 -6.38 25.35 -3.70
N ARG A 22 -7.53 24.91 -4.20
CA ARG A 22 -7.97 25.14 -5.60
C ARG A 22 -7.91 26.63 -5.95
N ASP A 23 -8.45 27.49 -5.09
CA ASP A 23 -8.52 28.94 -5.33
C ASP A 23 -7.12 29.57 -5.38
N VAL A 24 -6.21 29.16 -4.49
CA VAL A 24 -4.80 29.58 -4.54
C VAL A 24 -4.16 29.19 -5.88
N PHE A 25 -4.35 27.96 -6.36
CA PHE A 25 -3.78 27.54 -7.64
C PHE A 25 -4.38 28.27 -8.84
N ASN A 26 -5.68 28.59 -8.80
CA ASN A 26 -6.31 29.43 -9.82
C ASN A 26 -5.70 30.83 -9.85
N THR A 27 -5.58 31.48 -8.70
CA THR A 27 -4.96 32.82 -8.61
C THR A 27 -3.51 32.79 -9.07
N LEU A 28 -2.72 31.80 -8.64
CA LEU A 28 -1.34 31.65 -9.11
C LEU A 28 -1.27 31.44 -10.63
N ALA A 29 -2.21 30.72 -11.23
CA ALA A 29 -2.24 30.51 -12.67
C ALA A 29 -2.55 31.80 -13.46
N GLU A 30 -3.32 32.73 -12.88
CA GLU A 30 -3.61 34.04 -13.49
C GLU A 30 -2.34 34.91 -13.62
N ASP A 31 -1.44 34.81 -12.65
CA ASP A 31 -0.23 35.65 -12.55
C ASP A 31 1.02 35.04 -13.22
N VAL A 32 0.94 33.83 -13.77
CA VAL A 32 2.08 33.13 -14.40
C VAL A 32 2.06 33.28 -15.91
N ASP A 33 3.09 33.90 -16.47
CA ASP A 33 3.25 34.11 -17.93
C ASP A 33 3.69 32.86 -18.69
N ASP A 34 4.39 31.93 -18.03
CA ASP A 34 4.84 30.67 -18.63
C ASP A 34 3.65 29.73 -18.90
N PRO A 35 3.38 29.35 -20.16
CA PRO A 35 2.20 28.58 -20.52
C PRO A 35 2.21 27.15 -19.94
N ASP A 36 3.38 26.51 -19.84
CA ASP A 36 3.50 25.14 -19.33
C ASP A 36 3.28 25.12 -17.82
N ILE A 37 3.79 26.13 -17.10
CA ILE A 37 3.56 26.28 -15.66
C ILE A 37 2.09 26.62 -15.40
N ARG A 38 1.50 27.54 -16.18
CA ARG A 38 0.08 27.90 -16.09
C ARG A 38 -0.83 26.68 -16.29
N GLU A 39 -0.57 25.86 -17.31
CA GLU A 39 -1.35 24.64 -17.57
C GLU A 39 -1.27 23.66 -16.39
N ARG A 40 -0.07 23.45 -15.82
CA ARG A 40 0.10 22.59 -14.63
C ARG A 40 -0.68 23.12 -13.43
N LEU A 41 -0.64 24.43 -13.17
CA LEU A 41 -1.38 25.03 -12.05
C LEU A 41 -2.89 24.87 -12.22
N LEU A 42 -3.41 25.06 -13.43
CA LEU A 42 -4.83 24.82 -13.75
C LEU A 42 -5.20 23.34 -13.62
N GLN A 43 -4.32 22.41 -14.00
CA GLN A 43 -4.55 20.98 -13.82
C GLN A 43 -4.58 20.59 -12.34
N ILE A 44 -3.67 21.16 -11.52
CA ILE A 44 -3.68 20.96 -10.06
C ILE A 44 -5.00 21.49 -9.47
N SER A 45 -5.41 22.70 -9.85
CA SER A 45 -6.69 23.28 -9.43
C SER A 45 -7.88 22.39 -9.79
N SER A 46 -7.94 21.90 -11.04
CA SER A 46 -8.98 20.97 -11.49
C SER A 46 -9.02 19.68 -10.66
N ASN A 47 -7.87 19.15 -10.27
CA ASN A 47 -7.81 17.97 -9.41
C ASN A 47 -8.28 18.27 -7.98
N GLU A 48 -7.95 19.43 -7.42
CA GLU A 48 -8.48 19.83 -6.11
C GLU A 48 -10.00 20.06 -6.15
N GLN A 49 -10.56 20.57 -7.26
CA GLN A 49 -12.01 20.64 -7.44
C GLN A 49 -12.67 19.25 -7.37
N LYS A 50 -12.10 18.25 -8.06
CA LYS A 50 -12.62 16.87 -8.00
C LYS A 50 -12.63 16.33 -6.57
N HIS A 51 -11.60 16.64 -5.78
CA HIS A 51 -11.58 16.27 -4.36
C HIS A 51 -12.67 16.98 -3.55
N VAL A 52 -12.96 18.25 -3.83
CA VAL A 52 -14.09 18.97 -3.19
C VAL A 52 -15.40 18.25 -3.51
N ASP A 53 -15.64 17.92 -4.77
CA ASP A 53 -16.90 17.27 -5.21
C ASP A 53 -17.08 15.90 -4.53
N GLN A 54 -16.01 15.10 -4.44
CA GLN A 54 -16.02 13.82 -3.75
C GLN A 54 -16.28 13.94 -2.23
N LEU A 55 -15.75 14.99 -1.58
CA LEU A 55 -15.98 15.23 -0.16
C LEU A 55 -17.43 15.62 0.12
N LEU A 56 -18.00 16.49 -0.73
CA LEU A 56 -19.41 16.86 -0.64
C LEU A 56 -20.32 15.64 -0.85
N GLN A 57 -19.99 14.75 -1.78
CA GLN A 57 -20.71 13.49 -1.98
C GLN A 57 -20.60 12.57 -0.75
N SER A 58 -19.42 12.47 -0.15
CA SER A 58 -19.22 11.67 1.06
C SER A 58 -20.10 12.20 2.21
N MET A 59 -20.29 13.52 2.31
CA MET A 59 -21.22 14.13 3.26
C MET A 59 -22.68 13.73 3.00
N GLU A 60 -23.11 13.67 1.74
CA GLU A 60 -24.46 13.25 1.38
C GLU A 60 -24.74 11.79 1.77
N LEU A 61 -23.77 10.90 1.51
CA LEU A 61 -23.85 9.48 1.90
C LEU A 61 -23.95 9.32 3.42
N VAL A 62 -23.16 10.09 4.17
CA VAL A 62 -23.13 10.06 5.64
C VAL A 62 -24.40 10.62 6.27
N ASN A 63 -25.08 11.55 5.58
CA ASN A 63 -26.38 12.08 6.00
C ASN A 63 -27.54 11.10 5.78
N GLY A 64 -27.30 9.89 5.28
CA GLY A 64 -28.37 8.96 4.93
C GLY A 64 -29.22 9.44 3.76
N GLY A 65 -28.65 10.29 2.89
CA GLY A 65 -29.29 10.70 1.66
C GLY A 65 -29.63 9.46 0.81
N PRO A 66 -30.82 9.39 0.19
CA PRO A 66 -31.12 8.34 -0.77
C PRO A 66 -30.10 8.37 -1.91
N TYR A 67 -29.68 7.18 -2.36
CA TYR A 67 -28.97 7.01 -3.63
C TYR A 67 -29.90 7.51 -4.75
N HIS A 68 -29.73 8.76 -5.17
CA HIS A 68 -30.45 9.33 -6.30
C HIS A 68 -29.58 9.20 -7.55
N ASP A 69 -30.17 8.66 -8.61
CA ASP A 69 -29.60 8.58 -9.95
C ASP A 69 -29.44 10.01 -10.50
N TYR A 70 -28.41 10.71 -10.03
CA TYR A 70 -28.10 12.06 -10.45
C TYR A 70 -27.30 11.98 -11.75
N SER A 71 -27.96 12.28 -12.87
CA SER A 71 -27.26 12.59 -14.11
C SER A 71 -26.68 14.01 -14.00
N PRO A 72 -25.35 14.20 -14.08
CA PRO A 72 -24.79 15.53 -14.09
C PRO A 72 -25.34 16.30 -15.29
N ARG A 73 -25.77 17.55 -15.08
CA ARG A 73 -25.84 18.51 -16.19
C ARG A 73 -24.42 18.74 -16.67
N VAL A 74 -24.00 17.97 -17.67
CA VAL A 74 -22.87 18.30 -18.53
C VAL A 74 -23.13 19.72 -19.03
N GLN A 75 -22.38 20.70 -18.54
CA GLN A 75 -22.30 21.97 -19.26
C GLN A 75 -21.74 21.62 -20.65
N PRO A 76 -22.40 22.04 -21.75
CA PRO A 76 -21.89 21.75 -23.07
C PRO A 76 -20.47 22.30 -23.14
N GLN A 77 -19.50 21.41 -23.30
CA GLN A 77 -18.18 21.81 -23.76
C GLN A 77 -18.40 22.58 -25.06
N GLN A 78 -17.91 23.81 -25.12
CA GLN A 78 -17.81 24.50 -26.40
C GLN A 78 -17.08 23.56 -27.36
N PRO A 79 -17.60 23.34 -28.57
CA PRO A 79 -16.93 22.47 -29.52
C PRO A 79 -15.51 23.01 -29.72
N SER A 80 -14.52 22.16 -29.44
CA SER A 80 -13.15 22.42 -29.82
C SER A 80 -13.14 22.70 -31.31
N ASN A 81 -12.62 23.87 -31.68
CA ASN A 81 -12.38 24.20 -33.07
C ASN A 81 -11.60 23.05 -33.72
N PRO A 82 -12.06 22.49 -34.84
CA PRO A 82 -11.24 21.53 -35.57
C PRO A 82 -9.95 22.24 -35.96
N LEU A 83 -8.82 21.56 -35.73
CA LEU A 83 -7.49 22.01 -36.15
C LEU A 83 -7.56 22.65 -37.55
N GLN A 84 -7.45 23.97 -37.61
CA GLN A 84 -7.11 24.66 -38.83
C GLN A 84 -5.62 24.44 -39.06
N LEU A 85 -5.30 23.51 -39.96
CA LEU A 85 -4.00 23.46 -40.61
C LEU A 85 -3.78 24.80 -41.31
N HIS A 86 -2.98 25.68 -40.72
CA HIS A 86 -2.50 26.86 -41.43
C HIS A 86 -1.43 26.43 -42.45
N PRO A 87 -1.47 26.99 -43.67
CA PRO A 87 -0.49 26.68 -44.71
C PRO A 87 0.87 27.24 -44.32
N VAL A 88 1.91 26.45 -44.59
CA VAL A 88 3.31 26.87 -44.53
C VAL A 88 3.48 28.05 -45.49
N VAL A 89 3.78 29.22 -44.95
CA VAL A 89 4.22 30.37 -45.72
C VAL A 89 5.74 30.27 -45.84
N GLU A 90 6.21 30.09 -47.07
CA GLU A 90 7.61 30.24 -47.47
C GLU A 90 8.04 31.69 -47.25
N GLU A 91 9.03 31.90 -46.37
CA GLU A 91 9.80 33.15 -46.38
C GLU A 91 10.85 33.09 -47.49
N ALA A 92 10.66 33.96 -48.48
CA ALA A 92 11.64 34.27 -49.50
C ALA A 92 12.83 35.01 -48.89
N VAL A 93 14.04 34.48 -49.11
CA VAL A 93 15.30 35.18 -48.93
C VAL A 93 15.87 35.45 -50.32
N ASP A 94 16.17 36.72 -50.57
CA ASP A 94 16.70 37.26 -51.83
C ASP A 94 18.08 36.70 -52.19
N HIS A 95 18.32 36.69 -53.50
CA HIS A 95 19.50 36.25 -54.24
C HIS A 95 20.83 36.87 -53.78
N ASP A 96 21.89 36.05 -53.77
CA ASP A 96 23.08 36.34 -54.60
C ASP A 96 23.93 35.08 -54.91
N SER A 97 23.94 34.76 -56.22
CA SER A 97 25.02 34.32 -57.12
C SER A 97 26.03 33.18 -56.81
N GLU A 98 26.23 32.40 -57.89
CA GLU A 98 27.35 31.51 -58.29
C GLU A 98 27.36 30.01 -57.91
N GLY A 99 27.26 29.15 -58.95
CA GLY A 99 28.17 27.99 -59.10
C GLY A 99 27.59 26.57 -59.10
N ASP A 100 27.50 25.98 -60.31
CA ASP A 100 27.72 24.56 -60.69
C ASP A 100 26.78 23.40 -60.25
N LYS A 101 26.04 22.90 -61.26
CA LYS A 101 25.97 21.52 -61.82
C LYS A 101 25.88 20.27 -60.91
N ASN A 102 24.77 19.52 -61.12
CA ASN A 102 24.62 18.06 -61.38
C ASN A 102 23.41 17.48 -60.61
N GLU A 103 22.32 17.13 -61.28
CA GLU A 103 21.94 15.79 -61.80
C GLU A 103 21.67 14.71 -60.73
N SER A 104 20.39 14.28 -60.65
CA SER A 104 19.93 12.87 -60.67
C SER A 104 18.78 12.56 -59.70
N THR A 105 17.58 12.47 -60.28
CA THR A 105 16.49 11.50 -60.06
C THR A 105 16.77 10.27 -59.18
N SER A 106 15.82 9.89 -58.31
CA SER A 106 14.90 8.75 -58.56
C SER A 106 13.87 8.53 -57.44
N GLN A 107 12.62 8.35 -57.88
CA GLN A 107 11.44 7.91 -57.12
C GLN A 107 11.50 6.40 -56.86
N THR A 108 10.91 5.91 -55.75
CA THR A 108 10.15 4.65 -55.77
C THR A 108 9.07 4.64 -54.68
N GLN A 109 7.83 4.36 -55.10
CA GLN A 109 6.61 4.23 -54.30
C GLN A 109 6.32 2.74 -53.95
N LEU A 110 5.81 2.54 -52.71
CA LEU A 110 4.74 1.60 -52.25
C LEU A 110 4.94 0.06 -52.42
N PRO A 111 4.21 -0.83 -51.67
CA PRO A 111 2.85 -0.62 -51.15
C PRO A 111 2.47 -1.16 -49.76
N SER A 112 1.32 -0.65 -49.32
CA SER A 112 0.47 -1.06 -48.20
C SER A 112 -0.22 -2.41 -48.45
N ILE A 113 -0.40 -3.21 -47.39
CA ILE A 113 -1.28 -4.39 -47.38
C ILE A 113 -2.24 -4.28 -46.18
N LYS A 114 -3.55 -4.34 -46.48
CA LYS A 114 -4.64 -4.64 -45.54
C LYS A 114 -4.99 -6.12 -45.65
N VAL A 115 -5.21 -6.81 -44.54
CA VAL A 115 -6.05 -8.02 -44.48
C VAL A 115 -6.83 -8.04 -43.16
N SER A 116 -8.08 -8.48 -43.27
CA SER A 116 -9.16 -8.57 -42.29
C SER A 116 -9.44 -10.02 -41.85
N GLU A 117 -10.19 -10.15 -40.73
CA GLU A 117 -11.05 -11.27 -40.28
C GLU A 117 -10.46 -12.52 -39.56
N GLU A 118 -10.81 -12.59 -38.26
CA GLU A 118 -11.42 -13.67 -37.43
C GLU A 118 -10.98 -15.16 -37.45
N ILE A 119 -11.44 -15.84 -36.37
CA ILE A 119 -11.57 -17.29 -36.06
C ILE A 119 -10.40 -17.89 -35.20
N PRO A 120 -10.61 -18.88 -34.29
CA PRO A 120 -11.23 -18.81 -32.95
C PRO A 120 -10.39 -19.53 -31.85
N PHE A 121 -10.96 -19.61 -30.64
CA PHE A 121 -10.53 -20.43 -29.49
C PHE A 121 -10.21 -21.90 -29.83
N ASN A 122 -9.13 -22.43 -29.25
CA ASN A 122 -8.89 -23.87 -29.12
C ASN A 122 -8.53 -24.26 -27.69
N THR A 123 -9.24 -25.28 -27.23
CA THR A 123 -9.16 -26.06 -26.00
C THR A 123 -7.75 -26.66 -25.80
N ILE A 124 -7.19 -26.55 -24.60
CA ILE A 124 -5.99 -27.30 -24.21
C ILE A 124 -6.44 -28.58 -23.53
N GLU A 125 -6.22 -29.71 -24.22
CA GLU A 125 -6.31 -31.06 -23.67
C GLU A 125 -5.14 -31.35 -22.73
N SER A 126 -5.47 -32.14 -21.71
CA SER A 126 -4.63 -32.72 -20.66
C SER A 126 -3.41 -33.50 -21.19
N VAL A 127 -2.25 -33.24 -20.60
CA VAL A 127 -1.03 -34.06 -20.76
C VAL A 127 -1.11 -35.28 -19.82
N PRO A 128 -0.81 -36.51 -20.28
CA PRO A 128 -0.94 -37.71 -19.47
C PRO A 128 0.27 -37.97 -18.57
N VAL A 129 -0.03 -38.55 -17.41
CA VAL A 129 0.87 -39.20 -16.47
C VAL A 129 1.44 -40.48 -17.11
N LEU A 130 2.76 -40.70 -17.00
CA LEU A 130 3.39 -41.98 -17.29
C LEU A 130 4.03 -42.53 -16.00
N THR A 131 3.51 -43.68 -15.59
CA THR A 131 4.06 -44.59 -14.57
C THR A 131 4.76 -45.77 -15.25
N GLU A 132 5.96 -46.07 -14.75
CA GLU A 132 6.69 -47.35 -14.57
C GLU A 132 6.48 -48.57 -15.51
N ALA A 133 7.60 -49.18 -15.95
CA ALA A 133 7.84 -50.64 -15.93
C ALA A 133 9.32 -51.03 -16.27
N GLU A 134 10.00 -51.59 -15.26
CA GLU A 134 10.78 -52.86 -15.16
C GLU A 134 11.82 -53.37 -16.19
N ALA A 135 12.72 -54.22 -15.62
CA ALA A 135 13.72 -55.18 -16.17
C ALA A 135 15.16 -54.63 -16.39
N GLU A 136 16.29 -55.28 -16.00
CA GLU A 136 16.59 -56.63 -15.51
C GLU A 136 18.09 -56.74 -15.07
N THR A 137 18.38 -57.63 -14.10
CA THR A 137 19.58 -58.52 -13.94
C THR A 137 20.98 -58.06 -13.45
N GLY A 138 21.53 -58.86 -12.52
CA GLY A 138 22.96 -59.15 -12.26
C GLY A 138 23.45 -58.80 -10.85
N ASP A 139 23.43 -59.73 -9.87
CA ASP A 139 24.59 -60.52 -9.35
C ASP A 139 25.69 -59.63 -8.70
N GLU A 140 26.20 -59.78 -7.47
CA GLU A 140 26.54 -60.94 -6.62
C GLU A 140 26.91 -60.45 -5.18
N GLU A 141 26.71 -61.35 -4.19
CA GLU A 141 27.44 -61.57 -2.92
C GLU A 141 27.59 -60.50 -1.79
N GLY A 142 27.24 -60.91 -0.56
CA GLY A 142 27.85 -60.38 0.68
C GLY A 142 26.98 -60.38 1.95
N ALA A 143 26.96 -61.51 2.67
CA ALA A 143 26.21 -61.77 3.91
C ALA A 143 26.58 -60.89 5.14
N MET A 144 25.59 -60.60 6.01
CA MET A 144 25.54 -61.08 7.42
C MET A 144 24.31 -60.53 8.20
N ASP A 145 23.42 -61.47 8.54
CA ASP A 145 22.62 -61.68 9.76
C ASP A 145 22.36 -60.51 10.76
N SER A 146 21.07 -60.24 11.04
CA SER A 146 20.37 -60.86 12.19
C SER A 146 18.92 -60.33 12.37
N GLU A 147 17.96 -61.18 12.03
CA GLU A 147 16.68 -61.51 12.72
C GLU A 147 15.89 -60.44 13.53
N LEU A 148 14.76 -60.00 12.94
CA LEU A 148 13.33 -60.10 13.36
C LEU A 148 12.98 -60.90 14.67
N PRO A 149 11.73 -60.92 15.22
CA PRO A 149 10.44 -60.63 14.55
C PRO A 149 9.29 -59.95 15.36
N ASP A 150 8.25 -59.62 14.59
CA ASP A 150 6.80 -59.81 14.82
C ASP A 150 6.05 -59.10 15.96
N SER A 151 5.08 -58.25 15.59
CA SER A 151 3.68 -58.66 15.35
C SER A 151 2.70 -57.49 15.51
N ALA A 152 1.93 -57.21 14.47
CA ALA A 152 0.59 -56.64 14.56
C ALA A 152 -0.43 -57.82 14.62
N PRO A 153 -1.77 -57.64 14.59
CA PRO A 153 -2.64 -56.47 14.72
C PRO A 153 -3.83 -56.72 15.69
N ASP A 154 -4.72 -55.74 15.90
CA ASP A 154 -6.19 -55.87 15.69
C ASP A 154 -7.06 -54.78 16.35
N THR A 155 -7.82 -54.14 15.46
CA THR A 155 -9.17 -53.56 15.46
C THR A 155 -10.16 -53.70 16.65
N PHE A 156 -11.05 -52.67 16.71
CA PHE A 156 -12.53 -52.65 16.95
C PHE A 156 -13.12 -51.96 18.21
N LEU A 157 -14.04 -50.99 17.95
CA LEU A 157 -15.20 -50.45 18.73
C LEU A 157 -14.96 -49.89 20.14
N GLY A 158 -15.57 -48.82 20.67
CA GLY A 158 -16.75 -48.01 20.33
C GLY A 158 -17.37 -47.51 21.66
N THR A 159 -17.85 -46.26 21.67
CA THR A 159 -18.91 -45.66 22.55
C THR A 159 -18.67 -45.23 24.03
N GLU A 160 -19.18 -44.01 24.31
CA GLU A 160 -19.80 -43.45 25.54
C GLU A 160 -19.02 -42.62 26.62
N SER A 161 -19.14 -41.28 26.50
CA SER A 161 -19.68 -40.23 27.41
C SER A 161 -19.43 -40.10 28.94
N ILE A 162 -18.96 -38.87 29.32
CA ILE A 162 -19.39 -37.93 30.43
C ILE A 162 -18.89 -38.25 31.89
N PRO A 163 -18.70 -37.30 32.87
CA PRO A 163 -19.05 -35.86 33.00
C PRO A 163 -18.02 -34.83 33.57
N ILE A 164 -18.47 -33.56 33.48
CA ILE A 164 -18.09 -32.26 34.10
C ILE A 164 -18.21 -32.24 35.65
N PRO A 165 -17.60 -31.25 36.35
CA PRO A 165 -18.31 -30.62 37.48
C PRO A 165 -18.30 -29.06 37.47
N GLN A 166 -19.43 -28.48 37.89
CA GLN A 166 -19.68 -27.05 38.10
C GLN A 166 -19.89 -26.73 39.60
N VAL A 167 -19.32 -25.58 40.03
CA VAL A 167 -19.89 -24.51 40.91
C VAL A 167 -20.30 -24.79 42.37
N ALA A 168 -19.76 -24.00 43.33
CA ALA A 168 -20.53 -23.12 44.25
C ALA A 168 -19.69 -22.27 45.24
N LEU A 169 -20.17 -21.03 45.45
CA LEU A 169 -19.79 -19.97 46.41
C LEU A 169 -19.97 -20.33 47.90
N ILE A 170 -19.35 -19.57 48.82
CA ILE A 170 -20.02 -18.78 49.92
C ILE A 170 -18.99 -17.92 50.69
N CYS A 171 -19.37 -16.67 50.97
CA CYS A 171 -18.71 -15.66 51.83
C CYS A 171 -19.08 -15.81 53.33
N GLN A 172 -18.24 -15.31 54.26
CA GLN A 172 -18.59 -14.27 55.27
C GLN A 172 -17.53 -14.07 56.40
N ASN A 173 -17.08 -12.81 56.53
CA ASN A 173 -16.77 -11.95 57.71
C ASN A 173 -16.37 -12.53 59.09
N ILE A 174 -15.35 -11.90 59.72
CA ILE A 174 -15.35 -11.23 61.07
C ILE A 174 -13.94 -10.59 61.30
N GLY A 175 -13.87 -9.30 61.68
CA GLY A 175 -12.64 -8.58 62.11
C GLY A 175 -12.38 -8.68 63.62
N PRO A 176 -11.80 -7.70 64.34
CA PRO A 176 -10.83 -6.63 64.02
C PRO A 176 -9.55 -6.72 64.94
N ILE A 177 -8.56 -5.81 64.82
CA ILE A 177 -7.74 -5.23 65.92
C ILE A 177 -6.82 -4.12 65.36
N GLU A 178 -6.77 -3.01 66.09
CA GLU A 178 -6.08 -1.74 65.79
C GLU A 178 -4.67 -1.58 66.42
N HIS A 179 -3.92 -0.62 65.86
CA HIS A 179 -2.90 0.29 66.40
C HIS A 179 -1.49 -0.20 66.82
N SER A 180 -0.46 0.23 66.06
CA SER A 180 0.54 1.20 66.55
C SER A 180 1.44 1.78 65.43
N GLN A 181 1.82 3.04 65.61
CA GLN A 181 2.49 4.00 64.71
C GLN A 181 3.93 3.66 64.29
N LEU A 182 4.41 4.20 63.15
CA LEU A 182 5.68 4.96 63.03
C LEU A 182 5.99 5.42 61.57
N ASN A 183 6.00 6.75 61.40
CA ASN A 183 6.83 7.62 60.53
C ASN A 183 6.85 7.52 58.98
N ASP A 184 6.44 8.63 58.34
CA ASP A 184 6.86 9.06 56.98
C ASP A 184 8.36 9.46 56.95
N PRO A 185 9.03 9.49 55.76
CA PRO A 185 8.91 10.67 54.90
C PRO A 185 8.69 10.37 53.41
N VAL A 186 7.84 11.22 52.83
CA VAL A 186 7.84 11.62 51.42
C VAL A 186 9.08 12.49 51.15
N SER A 187 9.98 12.05 50.28
CA SER A 187 10.79 12.91 49.38
C SER A 187 11.63 12.05 48.42
N ASP A 188 11.86 12.59 47.22
CA ASP A 188 12.79 12.14 46.18
C ASP A 188 12.30 11.08 45.18
N LEU A 189 11.31 11.47 44.38
CA LEU A 189 11.31 11.13 42.95
C LEU A 189 11.45 12.42 42.15
N GLN A 190 12.69 12.79 41.85
CA GLN A 190 12.97 13.79 40.82
C GLN A 190 12.43 13.27 39.47
N PRO A 191 11.82 14.12 38.63
CA PRO A 191 11.58 13.76 37.23
C PRO A 191 12.93 13.49 36.56
N PRO A 192 13.05 12.48 35.69
CA PRO A 192 14.31 12.15 35.05
C PRO A 192 14.82 13.37 34.27
N SER A 193 16.09 13.72 34.50
CA SER A 193 16.79 14.76 33.76
C SER A 193 16.81 14.43 32.26
N PRO A 194 16.57 15.41 31.37
CA PRO A 194 16.61 15.18 29.93
C PRO A 194 18.05 15.23 29.45
N GLN A 195 18.82 14.16 29.68
CA GLN A 195 20.13 13.94 29.09
C GLN A 195 20.56 12.48 29.34
N ASN A 196 20.80 11.75 28.25
CA ASN A 196 21.27 10.35 28.14
C ASN A 196 20.22 9.23 28.09
N LEU A 197 19.41 9.21 27.03
CA LEU A 197 18.92 7.93 26.48
C LEU A 197 18.70 7.98 24.96
N TYR A 198 19.70 8.44 24.21
CA TYR A 198 19.79 8.17 22.76
C TYR A 198 21.25 7.93 22.42
N SER A 199 21.72 6.69 22.60
CA SER A 199 22.81 6.22 21.74
C SER A 199 22.14 5.92 20.40
N MET A 200 22.03 6.95 19.55
CA MET A 200 21.65 6.74 18.16
C MET A 200 22.74 5.87 17.56
N ASN A 201 22.43 4.58 17.37
CA ASN A 201 23.12 3.79 16.38
C ASN A 201 22.78 4.46 15.05
N THR A 202 23.57 5.46 14.64
CA THR A 202 23.31 6.20 13.41
C THR A 202 23.39 5.20 12.27
N LEU A 203 22.23 4.90 11.69
CA LEU A 203 22.17 4.07 10.50
C LEU A 203 22.99 4.74 9.42
N LYS A 204 24.07 4.07 9.03
CA LYS A 204 24.94 4.53 7.95
C LYS A 204 24.24 4.39 6.62
N HIS A 205 23.55 3.27 6.42
CA HIS A 205 22.89 2.96 5.16
C HIS A 205 21.38 3.26 5.25
N PRO A 206 20.83 4.13 4.39
CA PRO A 206 19.40 4.45 4.41
C PRO A 206 18.51 3.41 3.73
N LEU A 207 19.04 2.67 2.76
CA LEU A 207 18.26 1.69 2.00
C LEU A 207 18.34 0.33 2.68
N ALA A 208 17.19 -0.34 2.85
CA ALA A 208 17.14 -1.74 3.29
C ALA A 208 17.18 -2.68 2.09
N GLU A 209 16.29 -2.46 1.10
CA GLU A 209 16.17 -3.28 -0.10
C GLU A 209 16.28 -2.43 -1.38
N VAL A 210 17.11 -2.90 -2.32
CA VAL A 210 17.22 -2.35 -3.67
C VAL A 210 16.85 -3.43 -4.69
N PHE A 211 15.72 -3.22 -5.35
CA PHE A 211 15.02 -4.18 -6.23
C PHE A 211 14.67 -5.50 -5.51
N GLY A 212 14.31 -5.41 -4.23
CA GLY A 212 13.91 -6.53 -3.38
C GLY A 212 15.06 -7.39 -2.83
N PHE A 213 16.29 -6.87 -2.87
CA PHE A 213 17.46 -7.53 -2.30
C PHE A 213 18.18 -6.58 -1.36
N THR A 214 18.70 -7.11 -0.25
CA THR A 214 19.53 -6.36 0.69
C THR A 214 20.72 -5.72 -0.02
N THR A 215 21.18 -4.57 0.47
CA THR A 215 22.25 -3.81 -0.20
C THR A 215 23.58 -4.57 -0.26
N THR A 216 23.75 -5.54 0.63
CA THR A 216 24.89 -6.46 0.73
C THR A 216 24.74 -7.74 -0.10
N ASP A 217 23.54 -8.09 -0.59
CA ASP A 217 23.38 -9.24 -1.49
C ASP A 217 23.95 -8.90 -2.88
N LEU A 218 25.13 -9.44 -3.17
CA LEU A 218 25.83 -9.29 -4.44
C LEU A 218 25.70 -10.53 -5.34
N SER A 219 24.71 -11.39 -5.10
CA SER A 219 24.49 -12.59 -5.91
C SER A 219 24.15 -12.26 -7.37
N SER A 220 24.36 -13.24 -8.27
CA SER A 220 24.01 -13.10 -9.68
C SER A 220 22.52 -12.78 -9.89
N LYS A 221 21.64 -13.29 -9.01
CA LYS A 221 20.21 -12.96 -9.01
C LYS A 221 19.99 -11.48 -8.67
N ALA A 222 20.54 -11.00 -7.54
CA ALA A 222 20.42 -9.60 -7.14
C ALA A 222 20.98 -8.65 -8.21
N GLN A 223 22.16 -8.95 -8.75
CA GLN A 223 22.76 -8.19 -9.85
C GLN A 223 21.86 -8.16 -11.08
N ARG A 224 21.33 -9.31 -11.52
CA ARG A 224 20.40 -9.38 -12.67
C ARG A 224 19.16 -8.52 -12.44
N TYR A 225 18.57 -8.56 -11.25
CA TYR A 225 17.36 -7.78 -10.94
C TYR A 225 17.66 -6.28 -10.92
N ARG A 226 18.78 -5.86 -10.32
CA ARG A 226 19.21 -4.46 -10.34
C ARG A 226 19.49 -3.99 -11.76
N SER A 227 20.28 -4.72 -12.55
CA SER A 227 20.63 -4.34 -13.93
C SER A 227 19.41 -4.21 -14.83
N ASN A 228 18.46 -5.14 -14.73
CA ASN A 228 17.25 -5.13 -15.56
C ASN A 228 16.07 -4.38 -14.92
N ARG A 229 16.27 -3.78 -13.75
CA ARG A 229 15.22 -3.09 -12.98
C ARG A 229 14.01 -3.99 -12.72
N HIS A 230 14.22 -5.28 -12.45
CA HIS A 230 13.15 -6.25 -12.20
C HIS A 230 12.60 -6.14 -10.77
N CYS A 231 11.31 -6.41 -10.61
CA CYS A 231 10.67 -6.53 -9.30
C CYS A 231 10.45 -8.01 -8.98
N PRO A 232 10.89 -8.51 -7.82
CA PRO A 232 10.67 -9.90 -7.42
C PRO A 232 9.27 -10.16 -6.84
N PHE A 233 8.49 -9.11 -6.54
CA PHE A 233 7.27 -9.23 -5.75
C PHE A 233 5.98 -9.13 -6.59
N ASN A 234 5.76 -10.09 -7.51
CA ASN A 234 4.50 -10.22 -8.26
C ASN A 234 3.95 -8.89 -8.85
N ASN A 235 4.83 -8.05 -9.39
CA ASN A 235 4.41 -6.81 -10.00
C ASN A 235 3.63 -7.08 -11.30
N ARG A 236 2.80 -6.13 -11.71
CA ARG A 236 1.97 -6.24 -12.94
C ARG A 236 2.81 -6.48 -14.20
N VAL A 237 4.03 -5.97 -14.21
CA VAL A 237 5.05 -6.24 -15.23
C VAL A 237 6.32 -6.71 -14.54
N PRO A 238 7.22 -7.42 -15.22
CA PRO A 238 8.45 -7.91 -14.60
C PRO A 238 9.34 -6.80 -14.02
N ASN A 239 9.21 -5.57 -14.51
CA ASN A 239 10.02 -4.42 -14.11
C ASN A 239 9.41 -3.67 -12.93
N CYS A 240 10.24 -2.99 -12.15
CA CYS A 240 9.80 -2.02 -11.15
C CYS A 240 9.09 -0.86 -11.85
N THR A 241 7.96 -0.45 -11.27
CA THR A 241 7.12 0.64 -11.76
C THR A 241 7.08 1.83 -10.81
N ASN A 242 7.88 1.79 -9.72
CA ASN A 242 7.88 2.84 -8.71
C ASN A 242 8.40 4.17 -9.29
N GLU A 243 7.66 5.25 -9.06
CA GLU A 243 7.81 6.60 -9.63
C GLU A 243 7.76 6.70 -11.16
N HIS A 244 8.67 6.02 -11.88
CA HIS A 244 8.84 6.17 -13.33
C HIS A 244 9.18 4.84 -14.02
N SER A 245 8.50 4.52 -15.13
CA SER A 245 8.71 3.26 -15.86
C SER A 245 10.09 3.10 -16.50
N LYS A 246 10.72 4.22 -16.91
CA LYS A 246 12.05 4.21 -17.56
C LYS A 246 13.21 4.34 -16.57
N ASN A 247 12.99 4.97 -15.43
CA ASN A 247 13.99 5.16 -14.38
C ASN A 247 13.37 4.96 -12.98
N PRO A 248 12.95 3.72 -12.65
CA PRO A 248 12.21 3.48 -11.44
C PRO A 248 13.07 3.68 -10.19
N LEU A 249 12.46 4.19 -9.12
CA LEU A 249 13.09 4.18 -7.81
C LEU A 249 13.00 2.76 -7.23
N GLY A 250 14.09 2.00 -7.33
CA GLY A 250 14.15 0.60 -6.91
C GLY A 250 14.20 0.37 -5.40
N VAL A 251 13.86 1.36 -4.57
CA VAL A 251 13.90 1.26 -3.11
C VAL A 251 12.59 0.64 -2.63
N CYS A 252 12.64 -0.64 -2.25
CA CYS A 252 11.45 -1.37 -1.78
C CYS A 252 11.15 -1.12 -0.30
N SER A 253 12.21 -0.88 0.48
CA SER A 253 12.18 -0.53 1.89
C SER A 253 13.40 0.32 2.27
N ILE A 254 13.26 1.15 3.29
CA ILE A 254 14.33 1.95 3.90
C ILE A 254 14.66 1.43 5.29
N LEU A 255 15.82 1.78 5.82
CA LEU A 255 16.19 1.50 7.21
C LEU A 255 15.83 2.70 8.11
N HIS A 256 15.05 2.43 9.14
CA HIS A 256 14.74 3.37 10.22
C HIS A 256 14.91 2.66 11.55
N ASP A 257 15.72 3.21 12.47
CA ASP A 257 16.06 2.59 13.76
C ASP A 257 16.51 1.12 13.65
N ASN A 258 17.35 0.84 12.64
CA ASN A 258 17.86 -0.48 12.26
C ASN A 258 16.79 -1.53 11.92
N LYS A 259 15.58 -1.06 11.57
CA LYS A 259 14.50 -1.89 11.07
C LYS A 259 14.14 -1.50 9.64
N PRO A 260 13.88 -2.47 8.77
CA PRO A 260 13.32 -2.19 7.45
C PRO A 260 11.88 -1.64 7.58
N VAL A 261 11.57 -0.58 6.85
CA VAL A 261 10.22 -0.01 6.71
C VAL A 261 9.81 -0.09 5.26
N ILE A 262 8.65 -0.70 4.99
CA ILE A 262 8.17 -0.87 3.62
C ILE A 262 7.69 0.48 3.04
N THR A 263 8.28 0.86 1.92
CA THR A 263 7.96 2.11 1.20
C THR A 263 7.33 1.84 -0.18
N CYS A 264 7.30 0.58 -0.62
CA CYS A 264 6.73 0.18 -1.90
C CYS A 264 5.51 -0.75 -1.70
N PRO A 265 4.30 -0.41 -2.18
CA PRO A 265 3.11 -1.25 -2.02
C PRO A 265 3.25 -2.65 -2.61
N VAL A 266 3.99 -2.78 -3.72
CA VAL A 266 4.21 -4.06 -4.40
C VAL A 266 5.01 -5.04 -3.53
N ARG A 267 5.78 -4.55 -2.54
CA ARG A 267 6.50 -5.39 -1.57
C ARG A 267 5.55 -6.28 -0.76
N PHE A 268 4.32 -5.84 -0.51
CA PHE A 268 3.28 -6.63 0.19
C PHE A 268 2.73 -7.80 -0.64
N ARG A 269 3.06 -7.88 -1.94
CA ARG A 269 2.62 -8.97 -2.82
C ARG A 269 3.55 -10.18 -2.80
N GLU A 270 4.54 -10.21 -1.90
CA GLU A 270 5.40 -11.37 -1.68
C GLU A 270 4.55 -12.61 -1.38
N GLU A 271 4.74 -13.64 -2.20
CA GLU A 271 4.03 -14.92 -2.14
C GLU A 271 2.51 -14.81 -2.02
N TRP A 272 1.93 -13.66 -2.38
CA TRP A 272 0.51 -13.35 -2.20
C TRP A 272 -0.03 -13.57 -0.77
N LEU A 273 0.83 -13.49 0.25
CA LEU A 273 0.44 -13.73 1.65
C LEU A 273 -0.76 -12.88 2.09
N ILE A 274 -0.81 -11.62 1.66
CA ILE A 274 -1.91 -10.71 1.99
C ILE A 274 -3.26 -11.19 1.48
N THR A 275 -3.31 -11.94 0.38
CA THR A 275 -4.58 -12.45 -0.18
C THR A 275 -5.07 -13.66 0.58
N ASP A 276 -4.16 -14.55 0.99
CA ASP A 276 -4.51 -15.72 1.80
C ASP A 276 -5.05 -15.30 3.16
N ASP A 277 -4.36 -14.35 3.80
CA ASP A 277 -4.76 -13.80 5.09
C ASP A 277 -6.12 -13.09 5.00
N ALA A 278 -6.32 -12.24 3.99
CA ALA A 278 -7.58 -11.54 3.80
C ALA A 278 -8.75 -12.45 3.41
N ALA A 279 -8.52 -13.52 2.64
CA ALA A 279 -9.54 -14.50 2.29
C ALA A 279 -10.15 -15.14 3.55
N SER A 280 -9.32 -15.46 4.55
CA SER A 280 -9.77 -16.02 5.83
C SER A 280 -10.66 -15.07 6.65
N PHE A 281 -10.63 -13.76 6.36
CA PHE A 281 -11.47 -12.76 7.00
C PHE A 281 -12.76 -12.49 6.21
N PHE A 282 -12.69 -12.53 4.89
CA PHE A 282 -13.83 -12.25 4.01
C PHE A 282 -14.78 -13.44 3.86
N PHE A 283 -14.25 -14.65 3.80
CA PHE A 283 -15.01 -15.83 3.39
C PHE A 283 -14.93 -16.95 4.42
N GLU A 284 -15.90 -17.86 4.36
CA GLU A 284 -15.85 -19.13 5.09
C GLU A 284 -14.76 -20.05 4.52
N GLU A 285 -14.29 -20.98 5.34
CA GLU A 285 -13.30 -21.97 4.91
C GLU A 285 -13.81 -22.82 3.75
N GLY A 286 -12.95 -23.10 2.77
CA GLY A 286 -13.27 -23.91 1.60
C GLY A 286 -13.96 -23.16 0.45
N VAL A 287 -14.32 -21.88 0.62
CA VAL A 287 -14.82 -21.05 -0.48
C VAL A 287 -13.76 -20.91 -1.58
N ARG A 288 -14.14 -21.13 -2.83
CA ARG A 288 -13.27 -20.89 -3.98
C ARG A 288 -13.22 -19.40 -4.27
N TRP A 289 -12.01 -18.84 -4.41
CA TRP A 289 -11.83 -17.43 -4.72
C TRP A 289 -10.67 -17.19 -5.69
N SER A 290 -10.66 -16.01 -6.30
CA SER A 290 -9.52 -15.48 -7.08
C SER A 290 -9.26 -14.03 -6.73
N SER A 291 -8.08 -13.51 -7.06
CA SER A 291 -7.72 -12.10 -6.84
C SER A 291 -7.70 -11.30 -8.15
N LEU A 292 -8.09 -10.03 -8.05
CA LEU A 292 -7.97 -9.01 -9.09
C LEU A 292 -7.18 -7.83 -8.52
N THR A 293 -6.26 -7.25 -9.28
CA THR A 293 -5.46 -6.10 -8.82
C THR A 293 -5.87 -4.82 -9.54
N GLU A 294 -5.75 -3.66 -8.87
CA GLU A 294 -5.98 -2.33 -9.45
C GLU A 294 -7.40 -2.14 -10.01
N VAL A 295 -8.41 -2.56 -9.23
CA VAL A 295 -9.82 -2.52 -9.66
C VAL A 295 -10.37 -1.11 -9.45
N ILE A 296 -10.81 -0.46 -10.53
CA ILE A 296 -11.43 0.88 -10.45
C ILE A 296 -12.75 0.78 -9.66
N LEU A 297 -12.81 1.48 -8.53
CA LEU A 297 -14.03 1.66 -7.76
C LEU A 297 -14.73 2.92 -8.26
N LYS A 298 -15.97 2.76 -8.72
CA LYS A 298 -16.81 3.88 -9.12
C LYS A 298 -17.78 4.25 -8.01
N ASP A 299 -18.01 5.54 -7.89
CA ASP A 299 -19.06 6.09 -7.05
C ASP A 299 -20.43 5.94 -7.70
N ALA A 300 -21.45 6.49 -7.02
CA ALA A 300 -22.84 6.47 -7.49
C ALA A 300 -23.06 7.14 -8.85
N TYR A 301 -22.18 8.07 -9.23
CA TYR A 301 -22.27 8.90 -10.43
C TYR A 301 -21.36 8.40 -11.55
N GLY A 302 -20.78 7.22 -11.38
CA GLY A 302 -19.84 6.61 -12.33
C GLY A 302 -18.46 7.28 -12.36
N GLN A 303 -18.19 8.22 -11.45
CA GLN A 303 -16.87 8.83 -11.27
C GLN A 303 -15.95 7.87 -10.51
N SER A 304 -14.65 7.98 -10.74
CA SER A 304 -13.67 7.17 -10.01
C SER A 304 -13.55 7.66 -8.57
N ALA A 305 -13.75 6.76 -7.61
CA ALA A 305 -13.39 6.93 -6.20
C ALA A 305 -11.95 6.44 -5.91
N GLY A 306 -11.22 6.03 -6.95
CA GLY A 306 -9.88 5.44 -6.87
C GLY A 306 -9.88 3.96 -7.27
N ASN A 307 -8.70 3.35 -7.23
CA ASN A 307 -8.53 1.92 -7.48
C ASN A 307 -8.39 1.18 -6.16
N ILE A 308 -9.12 0.08 -5.97
CA ILE A 308 -8.84 -0.87 -4.89
C ILE A 308 -7.59 -1.67 -5.29
N ASP A 309 -6.62 -1.79 -4.38
CA ASP A 309 -5.33 -2.41 -4.69
C ASP A 309 -5.49 -3.89 -5.05
N VAL A 310 -6.26 -4.64 -4.25
CA VAL A 310 -6.63 -6.04 -4.52
C VAL A 310 -8.09 -6.29 -4.15
N VAL A 311 -8.83 -6.98 -5.02
CA VAL A 311 -10.18 -7.48 -4.75
C VAL A 311 -10.16 -9.00 -4.80
N LEU A 312 -10.63 -9.65 -3.73
CA LEU A 312 -10.86 -11.09 -3.71
C LEU A 312 -12.31 -11.36 -4.07
N VAL A 313 -12.52 -12.28 -5.01
CA VAL A 313 -13.84 -12.62 -5.55
C VAL A 313 -14.15 -14.07 -5.19
N ALA A 314 -15.26 -14.30 -4.51
CA ALA A 314 -15.75 -15.63 -4.15
C ALA A 314 -16.72 -16.20 -5.20
N TYR A 315 -16.64 -17.51 -5.43
CA TYR A 315 -17.45 -18.24 -6.40
C TYR A 315 -18.26 -19.38 -5.76
N ASP A 316 -19.48 -19.59 -6.24
CA ASP A 316 -20.24 -20.82 -5.96
C ASP A 316 -19.68 -22.03 -6.73
N GLU A 317 -20.28 -23.21 -6.55
CA GLU A 317 -19.87 -24.45 -7.25
C GLU A 317 -19.98 -24.35 -8.77
N ALA A 318 -20.94 -23.58 -9.29
CA ALA A 318 -21.13 -23.35 -10.72
C ALA A 318 -20.13 -22.34 -11.31
N GLY A 319 -19.28 -21.73 -10.48
CA GLY A 319 -18.30 -20.73 -10.91
C GLY A 319 -18.89 -19.32 -11.05
N LYS A 320 -20.08 -19.08 -10.52
CA LYS A 320 -20.69 -17.75 -10.49
C LYS A 320 -20.15 -16.97 -9.30
N MET A 321 -19.81 -15.71 -9.54
CA MET A 321 -19.43 -14.78 -8.47
C MET A 321 -20.60 -14.58 -7.49
N VAL A 322 -20.33 -14.75 -6.21
CA VAL A 322 -21.34 -14.61 -5.13
C VAL A 322 -20.99 -13.52 -4.12
N ASP A 323 -19.70 -13.26 -3.90
CA ASP A 323 -19.26 -12.24 -2.96
C ASP A 323 -17.86 -11.69 -3.31
N PHE A 324 -17.44 -10.63 -2.63
CA PHE A 324 -16.09 -10.09 -2.72
C PHE A 324 -15.66 -9.39 -1.44
N GLY A 325 -14.34 -9.28 -1.25
CA GLY A 325 -13.71 -8.43 -0.24
C GLY A 325 -12.60 -7.59 -0.85
N ALA A 326 -12.33 -6.42 -0.26
CA ALA A 326 -11.38 -5.45 -0.77
C ALA A 326 -10.17 -5.32 0.15
N ILE A 327 -8.97 -5.30 -0.42
CA ILE A 327 -7.71 -5.09 0.28
C ILE A 327 -7.12 -3.78 -0.24
N ASP A 328 -6.88 -2.83 0.67
CA ASP A 328 -6.03 -1.67 0.42
C ASP A 328 -4.67 -1.89 1.10
N ILE A 329 -3.59 -1.49 0.43
CA ILE A 329 -2.21 -1.60 0.90
C ILE A 329 -1.75 -0.20 1.31
N GLN A 330 -1.18 -0.09 2.52
CA GLN A 330 -0.71 1.18 3.05
C GLN A 330 0.78 1.08 3.42
N THR A 331 1.58 1.95 2.82
CA THR A 331 3.03 2.01 3.01
C THR A 331 3.44 3.35 3.61
N ALA A 332 4.63 3.39 4.20
CA ALA A 332 5.19 4.65 4.66
C ALA A 332 5.49 5.56 3.45
N PHE A 333 5.23 6.87 3.62
CA PHE A 333 5.82 7.88 2.75
C PHE A 333 7.27 8.11 3.19
N ILE A 334 8.07 8.76 2.35
CA ILE A 334 9.45 9.12 2.68
C ILE A 334 9.54 10.65 2.74
N SER A 335 10.04 11.16 3.86
CA SER A 335 10.60 12.51 3.97
C SER A 335 12.11 12.46 3.70
N GLY A 336 12.71 13.57 3.26
CA GLY A 336 14.09 13.57 2.77
C GLY A 336 14.19 13.03 1.34
N ASP A 337 15.32 12.42 1.01
CA ASP A 337 15.59 11.94 -0.35
C ASP A 337 16.08 10.49 -0.38
N ALA A 338 15.32 9.63 -1.06
CA ALA A 338 15.70 8.26 -1.34
C ALA A 338 16.37 8.08 -2.72
N ARG A 339 16.26 9.08 -3.61
CA ARG A 339 16.77 9.00 -4.98
C ARG A 339 18.29 9.13 -5.04
N ASP A 340 18.89 10.13 -4.39
CA ASP A 340 20.35 10.30 -4.38
C ASP A 340 21.10 9.09 -3.78
N PRO A 341 20.73 8.55 -2.59
CA PRO A 341 21.40 7.35 -2.08
C PRO A 341 21.18 6.13 -2.99
N PHE A 342 20.00 6.01 -3.60
CA PHE A 342 19.73 4.94 -4.57
C PHE A 342 20.62 5.07 -5.82
N ASP A 343 20.70 6.24 -6.43
CA ASP A 343 21.51 6.47 -7.62
C ASP A 343 23.00 6.32 -7.31
N PHE A 344 23.44 6.76 -6.12
CA PHE A 344 24.80 6.51 -5.64
C PHE A 344 25.09 5.02 -5.50
N TYR A 345 24.22 4.26 -4.83
CA TYR A 345 24.36 2.81 -4.71
C TYR A 345 24.40 2.13 -6.09
N MET A 346 23.53 2.52 -7.02
CA MET A 346 23.42 1.92 -8.34
C MET A 346 24.60 2.19 -9.28
N LYS A 347 25.47 3.19 -8.99
CA LYS A 347 26.72 3.42 -9.74
C LYS A 347 27.72 2.28 -9.58
N ASP A 348 27.86 1.77 -8.36
CA ASP A 348 28.71 0.62 -8.05
C ASP A 348 28.17 -0.09 -6.80
N PRO A 349 27.20 -1.02 -6.95
CA PRO A 349 26.61 -1.73 -5.82
C PRO A 349 27.63 -2.50 -4.97
N LYS A 350 28.76 -2.91 -5.56
CA LYS A 350 29.81 -3.65 -4.85
C LYS A 350 30.64 -2.71 -3.97
N ALA A 351 31.03 -1.55 -4.48
CA ALA A 351 31.76 -0.56 -3.69
C ALA A 351 30.87 0.14 -2.65
N ASN A 352 29.57 0.29 -2.95
CA ASN A 352 28.64 1.11 -2.17
C ASN A 352 27.71 0.29 -1.26
N SER A 353 27.90 -1.02 -1.11
CA SER A 353 27.05 -1.89 -0.29
C SER A 353 27.00 -1.52 1.19
N LEU A 354 28.07 -0.88 1.69
CA LEU A 354 28.21 -0.41 3.07
C LEU A 354 28.42 1.12 3.12
N MET A 355 27.84 1.86 2.17
CA MET A 355 27.95 3.31 2.13
C MET A 355 27.44 3.97 3.43
N ASP A 356 27.98 5.14 3.74
CA ASP A 356 27.57 5.97 4.87
C ASP A 356 26.92 7.26 4.37
N TRP A 357 25.62 7.37 4.64
CA TRP A 357 24.76 8.49 4.28
C TRP A 357 24.37 9.34 5.49
N SER A 358 24.82 8.97 6.70
CA SER A 358 24.36 9.56 7.97
C SER A 358 24.66 11.06 8.12
N ALA A 359 25.63 11.58 7.36
CA ALA A 359 26.01 13.00 7.37
C ALA A 359 25.20 13.86 6.37
N GLN A 360 24.33 13.27 5.55
CA GLN A 360 23.56 14.00 4.55
C GLN A 360 22.32 14.64 5.18
N SER A 361 22.07 15.92 4.88
CA SER A 361 20.97 16.70 5.47
C SER A 361 19.58 16.23 5.05
N ASN A 362 19.48 15.50 3.94
CA ASN A 362 18.25 14.95 3.37
C ASN A 362 18.12 13.43 3.58
N TYR A 363 18.66 12.90 4.69
CA TYR A 363 18.56 11.47 5.01
C TYR A 363 17.09 11.00 4.95
N PRO A 364 16.76 9.93 4.19
CA PRO A 364 15.38 9.51 4.02
C PRO A 364 14.83 8.90 5.31
N GLN A 365 13.64 9.33 5.70
CA GLN A 365 12.96 8.86 6.91
C GLN A 365 11.48 8.60 6.62
N PRO A 366 10.86 7.61 7.28
CA PRO A 366 9.44 7.36 7.10
C PRO A 366 8.60 8.54 7.59
N ASP A 367 7.68 9.02 6.75
CA ASP A 367 6.72 10.07 7.06
C ASP A 367 5.32 9.47 7.22
N TYR A 368 5.07 8.90 8.39
CA TYR A 368 3.78 8.30 8.72
C TYR A 368 2.65 9.32 8.81
N VAL A 369 2.95 10.56 9.23
CA VAL A 369 1.93 11.61 9.36
C VAL A 369 1.37 11.98 7.99
N SER A 370 2.23 12.21 7.01
CA SER A 370 1.78 12.45 5.63
C SER A 370 1.08 11.23 5.05
N ALA A 371 1.60 10.02 5.27
CA ALA A 371 0.95 8.79 4.80
C ALA A 371 -0.49 8.67 5.37
N ILE A 372 -0.70 8.97 6.65
CA ILE A 372 -2.03 8.95 7.29
C ILE A 372 -2.95 9.98 6.65
N ARG A 373 -2.50 11.24 6.61
CA ARG A 373 -3.35 12.38 6.26
C ARG A 373 -3.60 12.51 4.75
N GLN A 374 -2.67 12.05 3.93
CA GLN A 374 -2.72 12.20 2.47
C GLN A 374 -3.15 10.92 1.75
N SER A 375 -3.00 9.74 2.38
CA SER A 375 -3.38 8.46 1.80
C SER A 375 -4.41 7.72 2.64
N LEU A 376 -4.06 7.21 3.82
CA LEU A 376 -4.90 6.27 4.57
C LEU A 376 -6.29 6.85 4.88
N VAL A 377 -6.36 8.02 5.51
CA VAL A 377 -7.65 8.64 5.88
C VAL A 377 -8.49 8.97 4.63
N PRO A 378 -7.96 9.66 3.60
CA PRO A 378 -8.69 9.86 2.34
C PRO A 378 -9.19 8.56 1.69
N GLN A 379 -8.40 7.49 1.67
CA GLN A 379 -8.82 6.21 1.09
C GLN A 379 -9.94 5.55 1.90
N LEU A 380 -9.86 5.55 3.23
CA LEU A 380 -10.95 5.07 4.09
C LEU A 380 -12.24 5.88 3.88
N ILE A 381 -12.12 7.19 3.66
CA ILE A 381 -13.25 8.06 3.36
C ILE A 381 -13.88 7.68 2.03
N PHE A 382 -13.12 7.71 0.93
CA PHE A 382 -13.70 7.60 -0.41
C PHE A 382 -14.04 6.15 -0.77
N LYS A 383 -13.11 5.22 -0.55
CA LYS A 383 -13.32 3.81 -0.87
C LYS A 383 -14.05 3.09 0.25
N GLY A 384 -13.58 3.30 1.48
CA GLY A 384 -14.13 2.61 2.65
C GLY A 384 -15.59 2.94 2.91
N SER A 385 -16.03 4.20 2.71
CA SER A 385 -17.46 4.55 2.86
C SER A 385 -18.35 3.85 1.83
N ILE A 386 -17.88 3.72 0.58
CA ILE A 386 -18.61 2.99 -0.46
C ILE A 386 -18.72 1.51 -0.08
N LEU A 387 -17.60 0.87 0.27
CA LEU A 387 -17.57 -0.54 0.68
C LEU A 387 -18.46 -0.79 1.90
N ASN A 388 -18.41 0.08 2.91
CA ASN A 388 -19.23 0.01 4.09
C ASN A 388 -20.73 0.16 3.77
N SER A 389 -21.09 1.08 2.86
CA SER A 389 -22.49 1.24 2.41
C SER A 389 -23.05 -0.03 1.73
N TRP A 390 -22.18 -0.79 1.07
CA TRP A 390 -22.51 -2.09 0.47
C TRP A 390 -22.42 -3.26 1.47
N LYS A 391 -22.10 -2.97 2.74
CA LYS A 391 -21.86 -3.94 3.80
C LYS A 391 -20.77 -4.95 3.43
N LYS A 392 -19.75 -4.47 2.72
CA LYS A 392 -18.57 -5.27 2.35
C LYS A 392 -17.45 -5.04 3.34
N LYS A 393 -16.83 -6.14 3.77
CA LYS A 393 -15.64 -6.12 4.60
C LYS A 393 -14.45 -5.63 3.78
N MET A 394 -13.56 -4.92 4.45
CA MET A 394 -12.28 -4.52 3.87
C MET A 394 -11.11 -4.96 4.73
N ALA A 395 -9.96 -5.13 4.10
CA ALA A 395 -8.70 -5.41 4.76
C ALA A 395 -7.71 -4.29 4.44
N VAL A 396 -6.85 -3.98 5.40
CA VAL A 396 -5.72 -3.08 5.22
C VAL A 396 -4.45 -3.86 5.50
N ALA A 397 -3.58 -3.98 4.50
CA ALA A 397 -2.23 -4.51 4.68
C ALA A 397 -1.27 -3.36 4.99
N ILE A 398 -0.58 -3.41 6.13
CA ILE A 398 0.20 -2.29 6.65
C ILE A 398 1.46 -2.78 7.37
N ASP A 399 2.53 -1.97 7.29
CA ASP A 399 3.79 -2.20 8.00
C ASP A 399 3.59 -2.00 9.52
N ARG A 400 4.22 -2.83 10.35
CA ARG A 400 4.14 -2.78 11.81
C ARG A 400 4.51 -1.40 12.36
N SER A 401 5.63 -0.85 11.92
CA SER A 401 6.10 0.45 12.39
C SER A 401 5.13 1.57 11.99
N TYR A 402 4.47 1.42 10.85
CA TYR A 402 3.44 2.35 10.43
C TYR A 402 2.16 2.20 11.27
N PHE A 403 1.67 0.98 11.47
CA PHE A 403 0.48 0.70 12.26
C PHE A 403 0.61 1.20 13.71
N GLU A 404 1.79 1.05 14.33
CA GLU A 404 2.06 1.50 15.70
C GLU A 404 1.88 3.01 15.89
N THR A 405 1.92 3.80 14.80
CA THR A 405 1.61 5.25 14.85
C THR A 405 0.11 5.56 14.84
N LEU A 406 -0.74 4.59 14.48
CA LEU A 406 -2.18 4.75 14.46
C LEU A 406 -2.73 4.69 15.88
N THR A 407 -2.86 5.85 16.52
CA THR A 407 -3.38 5.93 17.89
C THR A 407 -4.90 5.74 17.92
N ASN A 408 -5.40 5.20 19.03
CA ASN A 408 -6.83 5.17 19.40
C ASN A 408 -7.75 4.29 18.53
N LEU A 409 -7.22 3.29 17.84
CA LEU A 409 -8.06 2.27 17.20
C LEU A 409 -8.72 1.37 18.26
N VAL A 410 -10.05 1.25 18.20
CA VAL A 410 -10.82 0.40 19.11
C VAL A 410 -10.98 -0.98 18.47
N ALA A 411 -10.32 -1.98 19.06
CA ALA A 411 -10.41 -3.36 18.62
C ALA A 411 -11.79 -3.97 18.95
N VAL A 412 -12.27 -4.84 18.08
CA VAL A 412 -13.48 -5.65 18.24
C VAL A 412 -13.20 -7.11 17.87
N GLU A 413 -14.15 -8.01 18.13
CA GLU A 413 -14.06 -9.40 17.67
C GLU A 413 -14.16 -9.49 16.14
N LYS A 414 -13.56 -10.54 15.55
CA LYS A 414 -13.48 -10.76 14.09
C LYS A 414 -14.86 -10.74 13.42
N GLU A 415 -15.87 -11.29 14.08
CA GLU A 415 -17.24 -11.42 13.56
C GLU A 415 -17.96 -10.07 13.51
N GLU A 416 -17.60 -9.14 14.40
CA GLU A 416 -18.15 -7.78 14.44
C GLU A 416 -17.41 -6.78 13.55
N ALA A 417 -16.29 -7.21 12.97
CA ALA A 417 -15.37 -6.34 12.28
C ALA A 417 -15.81 -6.02 10.85
N GLU A 418 -15.60 -4.77 10.47
CA GLU A 418 -15.78 -4.27 9.11
C GLU A 418 -14.44 -4.06 8.41
N ILE A 419 -13.38 -3.82 9.21
CA ILE A 419 -11.99 -3.68 8.76
C ILE A 419 -11.12 -4.70 9.49
N ALA A 420 -10.29 -5.43 8.75
CA ALA A 420 -9.16 -6.17 9.29
C ALA A 420 -7.84 -5.49 8.94
N TRP A 421 -7.05 -5.14 9.94
CA TRP A 421 -5.70 -4.62 9.81
C TRP A 421 -4.72 -5.77 9.88
N PHE A 422 -4.23 -6.23 8.72
CA PHE A 422 -3.17 -7.21 8.65
C PHE A 422 -1.83 -6.50 8.75
N ILE A 423 -1.17 -6.68 9.89
CA ILE A 423 0.04 -5.97 10.25
C ILE A 423 1.22 -6.87 9.90
N TYR A 424 2.12 -6.38 9.06
CA TYR A 424 3.28 -7.13 8.57
C TYR A 424 4.59 -6.50 9.03
N ASP A 425 5.62 -7.33 9.10
CA ASP A 425 7.00 -6.91 9.34
C ASP A 425 7.91 -7.56 8.28
N LEU A 426 9.10 -7.01 8.10
CA LEU A 426 10.16 -7.60 7.28
C LEU A 426 11.18 -8.24 8.21
N GLU A 427 11.10 -9.57 8.36
CA GLU A 427 12.03 -10.32 9.20
C GLU A 427 13.28 -10.67 8.40
N GLN A 428 14.45 -10.38 8.97
CA GLN A 428 15.72 -10.76 8.37
C GLN A 428 15.94 -12.26 8.54
N VAL A 429 16.11 -12.97 7.44
CA VAL A 429 16.36 -14.41 7.40
C VAL A 429 17.71 -14.66 6.75
N ALA A 430 18.51 -15.52 7.39
CA ALA A 430 19.77 -15.99 6.86
C ALA A 430 19.55 -17.33 6.12
N SER A 431 19.85 -17.35 4.82
CA SER A 431 19.91 -18.58 4.02
C SER A 431 21.37 -18.81 3.59
N GLY A 432 22.10 -19.56 4.43
CA GLY A 432 23.55 -19.70 4.28
C GLY A 432 24.27 -18.39 4.60
N GLU A 433 25.12 -17.91 3.68
CA GLU A 433 25.85 -16.64 3.81
C GLU A 433 25.03 -15.40 3.38
N LYS A 434 23.76 -15.58 3.02
CA LYS A 434 22.92 -14.51 2.47
C LYS A 434 21.85 -14.11 3.44
N GLU A 435 21.73 -12.81 3.65
CA GLU A 435 20.64 -12.20 4.40
C GLU A 435 19.63 -11.62 3.43
N HIS A 436 18.36 -12.01 3.57
CA HIS A 436 17.23 -11.43 2.86
C HIS A 436 16.12 -11.10 3.86
N TYR A 437 15.14 -10.30 3.43
CA TYR A 437 13.96 -10.01 4.23
C TYR A 437 12.77 -10.82 3.72
N GLU A 438 12.05 -11.46 4.64
CA GLU A 438 10.78 -12.14 4.37
C GLU A 438 9.63 -11.33 4.98
N LEU A 439 8.57 -11.11 4.21
CA LEU A 439 7.33 -10.52 4.72
C LEU A 439 6.65 -11.52 5.64
N ARG A 440 6.35 -11.11 6.87
CA ARG A 440 5.63 -11.94 7.83
C ARG A 440 4.51 -11.18 8.48
N ARG A 441 3.36 -11.84 8.62
CA ARG A 441 2.26 -11.26 9.40
C ARG A 441 2.62 -11.27 10.87
N ALA A 442 2.79 -10.08 11.42
CA ALA A 442 3.08 -9.82 12.81
C ALA A 442 1.84 -9.96 13.70
N ASN A 443 0.71 -9.41 13.27
CA ASN A 443 -0.53 -9.36 14.04
C ASN A 443 -1.75 -9.09 13.14
N VAL A 444 -2.95 -9.26 13.69
CA VAL A 444 -4.20 -8.78 13.09
C VAL A 444 -4.99 -8.00 14.12
N VAL A 445 -5.46 -6.81 13.73
CA VAL A 445 -6.40 -6.02 14.55
C VAL A 445 -7.70 -5.84 13.78
N TYR A 446 -8.82 -6.09 14.44
CA TYR A 446 -10.14 -5.98 13.85
C TYR A 446 -10.86 -4.74 14.39
N THR A 447 -11.45 -3.93 13.51
CA THR A 447 -12.12 -2.68 13.92
C THR A 447 -13.45 -2.47 13.19
N LYS A 448 -14.31 -1.61 13.76
CA LYS A 448 -15.49 -1.07 13.09
C LYS A 448 -15.12 0.13 12.23
N PHE A 449 -15.73 0.25 11.06
CA PHE A 449 -15.41 1.27 10.07
C PHE A 449 -15.59 2.68 10.63
N GLN A 450 -16.76 2.96 11.20
CA GLN A 450 -17.07 4.30 11.68
C GLN A 450 -16.18 4.73 12.85
N GLN A 451 -15.90 3.82 13.80
CA GLN A 451 -15.01 4.10 14.93
C GLN A 451 -13.57 4.34 14.47
N THR A 452 -13.11 3.56 13.50
CA THR A 452 -11.80 3.73 12.87
C THR A 452 -11.66 5.11 12.23
N LEU A 453 -12.63 5.48 11.39
CA LEU A 453 -12.59 6.74 10.68
C LEU A 453 -12.63 7.93 11.64
N SER A 454 -13.49 7.88 12.67
CA SER A 454 -13.51 8.90 13.72
C SER A 454 -12.18 9.00 14.48
N ALA A 455 -11.55 7.87 14.82
CA ALA A 455 -10.28 7.86 15.54
C ALA A 455 -9.13 8.45 14.71
N LEU A 456 -9.04 8.10 13.43
CA LEU A 456 -7.96 8.56 12.54
C LEU A 456 -8.14 10.00 12.05
N SER A 457 -9.38 10.49 11.98
CA SER A 457 -9.71 11.87 11.58
C SER A 457 -9.68 12.86 12.75
N ALA A 458 -9.63 12.38 13.99
CA ALA A 458 -9.59 13.24 15.17
C ALA A 458 -8.28 14.04 15.22
N SER A 459 -8.41 15.37 15.29
CA SER A 459 -7.30 16.27 15.63
C SER A 459 -7.57 16.87 16.99
N TYR A 460 -6.65 16.68 17.93
CA TYR A 460 -6.75 17.29 19.26
C TYR A 460 -6.06 18.66 19.22
N PRO A 461 -6.79 19.75 19.50
CA PRO A 461 -6.17 21.06 19.54
C PRO A 461 -5.17 21.13 20.70
N ASP A 462 -4.01 21.75 20.46
CA ASP A 462 -3.15 22.20 21.56
C ASP A 462 -3.80 23.42 22.26
N ASN A 463 -3.28 23.81 23.42
CA ASN A 463 -3.71 25.01 24.12
C ASN A 463 -3.53 26.25 23.21
N ILE A 464 -4.63 26.96 22.96
CA ILE A 464 -4.64 28.19 22.16
C ILE A 464 -3.65 29.23 22.68
N GLU A 465 -3.39 29.29 23.99
CA GLU A 465 -2.41 30.21 24.58
C GLU A 465 -0.97 29.92 24.13
N HIS A 466 -0.62 28.64 23.89
CA HIS A 466 0.69 28.29 23.35
C HIS A 466 0.83 28.77 21.91
N PHE A 467 -0.19 28.52 21.08
CA PHE A 467 -0.21 28.99 19.70
C PHE A 467 -0.15 30.52 19.62
N MET A 468 -0.94 31.22 20.43
CA MET A 468 -0.95 32.69 20.48
C MET A 468 0.40 33.30 20.88
N LYS A 469 1.21 32.60 21.69
CA LYS A 469 2.57 33.03 22.05
C LYS A 469 3.57 32.92 20.89
N LEU A 470 3.33 32.02 19.94
CA LEU A 470 4.19 31.84 18.76
C LEU A 470 3.92 32.89 17.67
N LEU A 471 2.71 33.46 17.63
CA LEU A 471 2.29 34.37 16.55
C LEU A 471 3.15 35.64 16.40
N PRO A 472 3.56 36.34 17.47
CA PRO A 472 4.41 37.52 17.33
C PRO A 472 5.76 37.23 16.67
N GLU A 473 6.42 36.12 17.05
CA GLU A 473 7.72 35.72 16.48
C GLU A 473 7.62 35.35 14.99
N LEU A 474 6.46 34.87 14.54
CA LEU A 474 6.20 34.55 13.14
C LEU A 474 5.77 35.78 12.33
N ALA A 475 5.10 36.75 12.95
CA ALA A 475 4.65 37.97 12.30
C ALA A 475 5.79 38.97 12.00
N ASP A 476 6.89 38.87 12.75
CA ASP A 476 8.08 39.70 12.58
C ASP A 476 9.11 39.12 11.58
N ARG A 477 8.83 37.95 10.98
CA ARG A 477 9.61 37.34 9.88
C ARG A 477 9.01 37.72 8.52
#